data_AF-A0A177N2W8-F1
#
_entry.id   AF-A0A177N2W8-F1
#
_cell.length_a   1.000
_cell.length_b   1.000
_cell.length_c   1.000
_cell.angle_alpha   90.00
_cell.angle_beta   90.00
_cell.angle_gamma   90.00
#
_symmetry.space_group_name_H-M   'P 1'
#
loop_
_entity.id
_entity.type
_entity.pdbx_description
1 polymer ?
#
loop_
_entity_poly.entity_id
_entity_poly.type
_entity_poly.pdbx_seq_one_letter_code
_entity_poly.pdbx_strand_id
1 'polypeptide(L)' 'MKFDPQAWLQLWRNLNGDAAYQRYLRHWQAEHAGQQAEPLSRKAFFAAETRRKWSGVKRCC' A
#
# COMPACT_ATOMS: atom_id res chain seq x y z
N MET A 1 -15.11 -2.83 -29.28
CA MET A 1 -14.75 -2.73 -27.85
C MET A 1 -14.48 -1.25 -27.57
N LYS A 2 -15.32 -0.58 -26.78
CA LYS A 2 -15.17 0.86 -26.51
C LYS A 2 -14.18 1.02 -25.35
N PHE A 3 -13.17 1.88 -25.51
CA PHE A 3 -12.23 2.22 -24.45
C PHE A 3 -12.98 2.98 -23.35
N ASP A 4 -13.01 2.41 -22.15
CA ASP A 4 -13.48 3.09 -20.95
C ASP A 4 -12.26 3.47 -20.09
N PRO A 5 -11.88 4.76 -20.07
CA PRO A 5 -10.73 5.25 -19.30
C PRO A 5 -10.86 4.99 -17.80
N GLN A 6 -12.09 4.97 -17.28
CA GLN A 6 -12.36 4.84 -15.85
C GLN A 6 -12.20 3.39 -15.41
N ALA A 7 -12.70 2.44 -16.21
CA ALA A 7 -12.46 1.02 -16.01
C ALA A 7 -10.96 0.68 -16.09
N TRP A 8 -10.23 1.28 -17.03
CA TRP A 8 -8.77 1.13 -17.16
C TRP A 8 -8.01 1.68 -15.95
N LEU A 9 -8.37 2.86 -15.45
CA LEU A 9 -7.75 3.45 -14.26
C LEU A 9 -7.98 2.57 -13.02
N GLN A 10 -9.18 2.02 -12.83
CA GLN A 10 -9.49 1.13 -11.71
C GLN A 10 -8.74 -0.18 -11.79
N LEU A 11 -8.65 -0.78 -12.98
CA LEU A 11 -7.82 -1.97 -13.21
C LEU A 11 -6.36 -1.67 -12.86
N TRP A 12 -5.82 -0.54 -13.33
CA TRP A 12 -4.45 -0.14 -13.06
C TRP A 12 -4.21 0.11 -11.58
N ARG A 13 -5.15 0.72 -10.85
CA ARG A 13 -5.06 0.92 -9.38
C ARG A 13 -5.06 -0.38 -8.59
N ASN A 14 -5.76 -1.40 -9.07
CA ASN A 14 -5.78 -2.73 -8.44
C ASN A 14 -4.50 -3.53 -8.74
N LEU A 15 -3.88 -3.28 -9.90
CA LEU A 15 -2.66 -3.97 -10.32
C LEU A 15 -1.38 -3.25 -9.87
N ASN A 16 -1.42 -1.95 -9.65
CA ASN A 16 -0.31 -1.20 -9.06
C ASN A 16 -0.33 -1.34 -7.52
N GLY A 17 0.85 -1.30 -6.90
CA GLY A 17 1.04 -1.47 -5.46
C GLY A 17 0.22 -0.54 -4.53
N ASP A 18 -0.46 0.48 -5.06
CA ASP A 18 -1.36 1.39 -4.33
C ASP A 18 -2.48 0.68 -3.59
N ALA A 19 -2.98 -0.44 -4.11
CA ALA A 19 -3.99 -1.23 -3.42
C ALA A 19 -3.54 -1.65 -2.00
N ALA A 20 -2.24 -1.91 -1.80
CA ALA A 20 -1.68 -2.25 -0.49
C ALA A 20 -1.72 -1.06 0.47
N TYR A 21 -1.34 0.13 0.00
CA TYR A 21 -1.38 1.35 0.81
C TYR A 21 -2.81 1.74 1.19
N GLN A 22 -3.76 1.61 0.26
CA GLN A 22 -5.18 1.89 0.54
C GLN A 22 -5.79 0.90 1.54
N ARG A 23 -5.36 -0.37 1.53
CA ARG A 23 -5.75 -1.35 2.57
C ARG A 23 -5.14 -0.99 3.93
N TYR A 24 -3.89 -0.53 3.95
CA TYR A 24 -3.25 -0.04 5.16
C TYR A 24 -4.01 1.14 5.78
N LEU A 25 -4.38 2.15 4.98
CA LEU A 25 -5.13 3.30 5.49
C LEU A 25 -6.49 2.91 6.09
N ARG A 26 -7.22 1.99 5.44
CA ARG A 26 -8.50 1.49 5.96
C ARG A 26 -8.33 0.76 7.30
N HIS A 27 -7.32 -0.10 7.41
CA HIS A 27 -7.01 -0.77 8.66
C HIS A 27 -6.58 0.22 9.75
N TRP A 28 -5.73 1.19 9.39
CA TRP A 28 -5.29 2.22 10.31
C TRP A 28 -6.46 3.04 10.84
N GLN A 29 -7.37 3.45 9.96
CA GLN A 29 -8.56 4.19 10.36
C GLN A 29 -9.51 3.34 11.24
N ALA A 30 -9.64 2.03 10.97
CA ALA A 30 -10.49 1.16 11.79
C ALA A 30 -9.93 0.94 13.21
N GLU A 31 -8.61 0.72 13.33
CA GLU A 31 -7.99 0.27 14.59
C GLU A 31 -7.28 1.39 15.36
N HIS A 32 -6.84 2.44 14.66
CA HIS A 32 -5.94 3.47 15.20
C HIS A 32 -6.49 4.89 15.08
N ALA A 33 -7.69 5.12 14.53
CA ALA A 33 -8.25 6.47 14.39
C ALA A 33 -8.46 7.22 15.72
N GLY A 34 -8.57 6.51 16.85
CA GLY A 34 -8.64 7.13 18.18
C GLY A 34 -7.29 7.52 18.78
N GLN A 35 -6.18 7.20 18.11
CA GLN A 35 -4.82 7.49 18.58
C GLN A 35 -4.39 8.87 18.04
N GLN A 36 -3.68 9.66 18.85
CA GLN A 36 -3.13 10.97 18.42
C GLN A 36 -1.93 10.86 17.45
N ALA A 37 -1.77 9.71 16.80
CA ALA A 37 -0.73 9.48 15.81
C ALA A 37 -1.31 9.64 14.41
N GLU A 38 -0.47 9.95 13.43
CA GLU A 38 -0.86 9.95 12.02
C GLU A 38 -0.48 8.61 11.33
N PRO A 39 -1.20 8.19 10.29
CA PRO A 39 -0.78 7.07 9.47
C PRO A 39 0.56 7.36 8.79
N LEU A 40 1.33 6.31 8.51
CA LEU A 40 2.56 6.42 7.74
C LEU A 40 2.27 7.02 6.36
N SER A 41 3.16 7.90 5.90
CA SER A 41 3.15 8.33 4.50
C SER A 41 3.35 7.13 3.56
N ARG A 42 2.85 7.24 2.33
CA ARG A 42 2.97 6.20 1.29
C ARG A 42 4.41 5.68 1.15
N LYS A 43 5.39 6.59 1.07
CA LYS A 43 6.81 6.24 0.95
C LYS A 43 7.30 5.49 2.19
N ALA A 44 6.95 5.95 3.38
CA ALA A 44 7.34 5.30 4.63
C ALA A 44 6.72 3.90 4.77
N PHE A 45 5.45 3.73 4.39
CA PHE A 45 4.78 2.43 4.35
C PHE A 45 5.53 1.42 3.48
N PHE A 46 5.85 1.78 2.22
CA PHE A 46 6.57 0.85 1.34
C PHE A 46 8.00 0.58 1.81
N ALA A 47 8.69 1.55 2.39
CA ALA A 47 10.02 1.34 2.98
C ALA A 47 9.96 0.36 4.17
N ALA A 48 8.96 0.52 5.04
CA ALA A 48 8.74 -0.37 6.18
C ALA A 48 8.36 -1.79 5.71
N GLU A 49 7.46 -1.93 4.75
CA GLU A 49 7.09 -3.24 4.18
C GLU A 49 8.26 -3.92 3.47
N THR A 50 9.08 -3.15 2.74
CA THR A 50 10.29 -3.66 2.11
C THR A 50 11.26 -4.16 3.16
N ARG A 51 11.53 -3.36 4.19
CA ARG A 51 12.38 -3.77 5.31
C ARG A 51 11.81 -5.01 6.00
N ARG A 52 10.50 -5.07 6.27
CA ARG A 52 9.84 -6.21 6.92
C ARG A 52 10.01 -7.51 6.11
N LYS A 53 9.84 -7.43 4.78
CA LYS A 53 9.92 -8.59 3.88
C LYS A 53 11.35 -9.05 3.64
N TRP A 54 12.29 -8.11 3.55
CA TRP A 54 13.64 -8.37 3.04
C TRP A 54 14.75 -8.31 4.10
N SER A 55 14.51 -7.81 5.32
CA SER A 55 15.54 -7.72 6.37
C SER A 55 16.13 -9.07 6.79
N GLY A 56 15.38 -10.16 6.60
CA GLY A 56 15.83 -11.53 6.89
C GLY A 56 16.50 -12.24 5.71
N VAL A 57 16.48 -11.64 4.51
CA VAL A 57 17.04 -12.28 3.31
C VAL A 57 18.54 -11.98 3.26
N LYS A 58 19.33 -12.94 3.77
CA LYS A 58 20.80 -12.85 3.85
C LYS A 58 21.52 -13.51 2.67
N ARG A 59 20.79 -14.14 1.75
CA ARG A 59 21.38 -14.79 0.58
C ARG A 59 21.51 -13.75 -0.52
N CYS A 60 22.74 -13.50 -0.95
CA CYS A 60 23.00 -12.86 -2.23
C CYS A 60 22.67 -13.88 -3.33
N CYS A 61 21.51 -13.74 -3.92
CA CYS A 61 21.26 -14.23 -5.27
C CYS A 61 20.35 -13.23 -5.96
#